data_AF-A0A9N8J7L9-F1
#
_entry.id   AF-A0A9N8J7L9-F1
#
_cell.length_a   1.000
_cell.length_b   1.000
_cell.length_c   1.000
_cell.angle_alpha   90.00
_cell.angle_beta   90.00
_cell.angle_gamma   90.00
#
_symmetry.space_group_name_H-M   'P 1'
#
loop_
_entity.id
_entity.type
_entity.pdbx_description
1 polymer ?
#
loop_
_entity_poly.entity_id
_entity_poly.type
_entity_poly.pdbx_seq_one_letter_code
_entity_poly.pdbx_strand_id
1 'polypeptide(L)'
;MGLGSTRLGALTALIPTLPMFFSTWETYHTHTLFLGYFNGPTEGLIIAALIMILSGYYGPTLWTSPLATLFGHEQFLGKTSFLDLWAPILLLGLCLAHIPDCVNNVYQARRGRNQSLTPALLEWAPIFIFTASLCAWLGSPYSHLLKDNHLSLLCFTLSPAFGRMTTKIILAHLTRQDFPMWTVMLAPLLIGSILINLPYIGLPGLSASSELWFLRGYFAFATIVYARWAVYVCNSICNYLGINCLTIPEDKWMALKAGAPPNERPEANRLASGSVRLQKGGANGKFA
;
A
#
# COMPACT_ATOMS: atom_id res chain seq x y z
N MET A 1 -20.54 2.81 5.89
CA MET A 1 -20.56 2.46 7.32
C MET A 1 -20.50 3.65 8.27
N GLY A 2 -19.81 4.75 7.96
CA GLY A 2 -19.82 5.93 8.85
C GLY A 2 -18.99 5.76 10.14
N LEU A 3 -17.93 4.96 10.08
CA LEU A 3 -17.11 4.60 11.25
C LEU A 3 -16.31 5.76 11.85
N GLY A 4 -16.04 6.81 11.07
CA GLY A 4 -15.26 7.98 11.51
C GLY A 4 -13.90 7.60 12.11
N SER A 5 -13.40 8.45 13.01
CA SER A 5 -12.12 8.25 13.72
C SER A 5 -12.26 7.29 14.91
N THR A 6 -12.92 6.15 14.72
CA THR A 6 -13.00 5.07 15.71
C THR A 6 -11.88 4.05 15.51
N ARG A 7 -11.63 3.20 16.51
CA ARG A 7 -10.70 2.07 16.38
C ARG A 7 -11.11 1.11 15.26
N LEU A 8 -12.42 0.89 15.09
CA LEU A 8 -12.94 0.07 14.01
C LEU A 8 -12.74 0.74 12.64
N GLY A 9 -12.90 2.06 12.55
CA GLY A 9 -12.56 2.84 11.37
C GLY A 9 -11.09 2.74 11.00
N ALA A 10 -10.20 2.88 11.98
CA ALA A 10 -8.75 2.73 11.80
C ALA A 10 -8.37 1.31 11.35
N LEU A 11 -8.95 0.27 11.96
CA LEU A 11 -8.76 -1.12 11.55
C LEU A 11 -9.23 -1.32 10.10
N THR A 12 -10.41 -0.80 9.75
CA THR A 12 -10.97 -0.91 8.38
C THR A 12 -10.08 -0.22 7.36
N ALA A 13 -9.40 0.87 7.72
CA ALA A 13 -8.43 1.54 6.84
C ALA A 13 -7.11 0.78 6.71
N LEU A 14 -6.68 0.06 7.75
CA LEU A 14 -5.44 -0.72 7.78
C LEU A 14 -5.58 -2.04 7.02
N ILE A 15 -6.66 -2.79 7.25
CA ILE A 15 -6.80 -4.16 6.76
C ILE A 15 -6.48 -4.32 5.27
N PRO A 16 -6.97 -3.46 4.34
CA PRO A 16 -6.69 -3.61 2.91
C PRO A 16 -5.20 -3.57 2.53
N THR A 17 -4.32 -2.98 3.36
CA THR A 17 -2.88 -2.95 3.06
C THR A 17 -2.23 -4.33 3.17
N LEU A 18 -2.75 -5.20 4.05
CA LEU A 18 -2.21 -6.53 4.27
C LEU A 18 -2.39 -7.48 3.07
N PRO A 19 -3.62 -7.74 2.57
CA PRO A 19 -3.81 -8.63 1.42
C PRO A 19 -3.13 -8.06 0.17
N MET A 20 -3.14 -6.74 -0.02
CA MET A 20 -2.42 -6.10 -1.12
C MET A 20 -0.91 -6.36 -1.06
N PHE A 21 -0.30 -6.27 0.13
CA PHE A 21 1.12 -6.59 0.32
C PHE A 21 1.41 -8.07 0.00
N PHE A 22 0.65 -9.00 0.61
CA PHE A 22 0.88 -10.43 0.42
C PHE A 22 0.66 -10.87 -1.03
N SER A 23 -0.33 -10.32 -1.73
CA SER A 23 -0.56 -10.60 -3.16
C SER A 23 0.61 -10.08 -4.02
N THR A 24 1.15 -8.90 -3.69
CA THR A 24 2.30 -8.33 -4.39
C THR A 24 3.58 -9.15 -4.12
N TRP A 25 3.77 -9.59 -2.88
CA TRP A 25 4.87 -10.48 -2.48
C TRP A 25 4.78 -11.85 -3.18
N GLU A 26 3.58 -12.43 -3.25
CA GLU A 26 3.33 -13.66 -3.99
C GLU A 26 3.68 -13.49 -5.47
N THR A 27 3.20 -12.42 -6.10
CA THR A 27 3.48 -12.11 -7.51
C THR A 27 4.98 -11.99 -7.76
N TYR A 28 5.73 -11.36 -6.84
CA TYR A 28 7.17 -11.24 -6.94
C TYR A 28 7.86 -12.61 -7.02
N HIS A 29 7.47 -13.56 -6.19
CA HIS A 29 8.09 -14.90 -6.15
C HIS A 29 7.58 -15.84 -7.24
N THR A 30 6.28 -15.85 -7.52
CA THR A 30 5.66 -16.78 -8.47
C THR A 30 5.89 -16.35 -9.92
N HIS A 31 6.15 -15.06 -10.15
CA HIS A 31 6.16 -14.40 -11.45
C HIS A 31 4.88 -14.55 -12.27
N THR A 32 3.81 -14.96 -11.62
CA THR A 32 2.49 -15.00 -12.20
C THR A 32 1.68 -13.95 -11.45
N LEU A 33 1.13 -12.98 -12.18
CA LEU A 33 0.04 -12.16 -11.66
C LEU A 33 -1.21 -13.05 -11.63
N PHE A 34 -1.21 -14.03 -10.76
CA PHE A 34 -2.35 -14.92 -10.57
C PHE A 34 -3.36 -14.15 -9.72
N LEU A 35 -4.18 -13.33 -10.38
CA LEU A 35 -5.50 -13.04 -9.82
C LEU A 35 -6.26 -14.37 -9.88
N GLY A 36 -6.17 -15.20 -8.85
CA GLY A 36 -7.10 -16.32 -8.70
C GLY A 36 -8.55 -15.83 -8.79
N TYR A 37 -9.51 -16.74 -8.94
CA TYR A 37 -10.94 -16.37 -8.85
C TYR A 37 -11.28 -15.65 -7.55
N PHE A 38 -10.52 -15.93 -6.49
CA PHE A 38 -10.46 -15.17 -5.25
C PHE A 38 -9.02 -14.68 -5.07
N ASN A 39 -8.79 -13.37 -5.17
CA ASN A 39 -7.43 -12.80 -5.02
C ASN A 39 -7.26 -12.02 -3.72
N GLY A 40 -8.33 -11.63 -3.03
CA GLY A 40 -8.31 -10.78 -1.84
C GLY A 40 -8.56 -9.30 -2.18
N PRO A 41 -7.62 -8.58 -2.85
CA PRO A 41 -7.80 -7.16 -3.17
C PRO A 41 -9.01 -6.86 -4.04
N THR A 42 -9.29 -7.68 -5.07
CA THR A 42 -10.39 -7.43 -6.02
C THR A 42 -11.75 -7.56 -5.32
N GLU A 43 -11.94 -8.64 -4.57
CA GLU A 43 -13.15 -8.92 -3.81
C GLU A 43 -13.33 -7.87 -2.71
N GLY A 44 -12.25 -7.48 -2.05
CA GLY A 44 -12.25 -6.40 -1.07
C GLY A 44 -12.74 -5.06 -1.65
N LEU A 45 -12.33 -4.71 -2.88
CA LEU A 45 -12.80 -3.50 -3.57
C LEU A 45 -14.29 -3.59 -3.96
N ILE A 46 -14.74 -4.75 -4.44
CA ILE A 46 -16.16 -4.98 -4.76
C ILE A 46 -17.01 -4.87 -3.50
N ILE A 47 -16.60 -5.52 -2.41
CA ILE A 47 -17.28 -5.45 -1.11
C ILE A 47 -17.31 -4.00 -0.60
N ALA A 48 -16.19 -3.28 -0.68
CA ALA A 48 -16.14 -1.88 -0.30
C ALA A 48 -17.08 -1.00 -1.14
N ALA A 49 -17.12 -1.22 -2.46
CA ALA A 49 -18.03 -0.51 -3.36
C ALA A 49 -19.50 -0.78 -3.01
N LEU A 50 -19.87 -2.05 -2.78
CA LEU A 50 -21.22 -2.42 -2.36
C LEU A 50 -21.58 -1.79 -1.02
N ILE A 51 -20.68 -1.81 -0.04
CA ILE A 51 -20.89 -1.16 1.26
C ILE A 51 -21.12 0.35 1.08
N MET A 52 -20.38 1.02 0.19
CA MET A 52 -20.57 2.44 -0.10
C MET A 52 -21.95 2.70 -0.73
N ILE A 53 -22.37 1.91 -1.72
CA ILE A 53 -23.68 2.01 -2.38
C ILE A 53 -24.80 1.80 -1.37
N LEU A 54 -24.75 0.71 -0.59
CA LEU A 54 -25.75 0.39 0.42
C LEU A 54 -25.82 1.46 1.52
N SER A 55 -24.67 1.99 1.94
CA SER A 55 -24.63 3.11 2.90
C SER A 55 -25.25 4.39 2.33
N GLY A 56 -25.10 4.64 1.02
CA GLY A 56 -25.68 5.80 0.35
C GLY A 56 -27.19 5.70 0.22
N TYR A 57 -27.72 4.50 -0.05
CA TYR A 57 -29.16 4.29 -0.24
C TYR A 57 -29.92 4.14 1.09
N TYR A 58 -29.45 3.28 2.00
CA TYR A 58 -30.14 2.96 3.26
C TYR A 58 -29.66 3.79 4.46
N GLY A 59 -28.58 4.55 4.29
CA GLY A 59 -27.92 5.29 5.36
C GLY A 59 -26.95 4.43 6.20
N PRO A 60 -26.10 5.06 7.04
CA PRO A 60 -25.13 4.36 7.88
C PRO A 60 -25.76 3.47 8.97
N THR A 61 -27.01 3.75 9.36
CA THR A 61 -27.75 3.02 10.40
C THR A 61 -28.01 1.56 10.03
N LEU A 62 -27.98 1.22 8.74
CA LEU A 62 -28.05 -0.16 8.25
C LEU A 62 -27.04 -1.06 8.96
N TRP A 63 -25.82 -0.56 9.17
CA TRP A 63 -24.70 -1.36 9.69
C TRP A 63 -24.73 -1.52 11.21
N THR A 64 -25.36 -0.57 11.92
CA THR A 64 -25.52 -0.58 13.38
C THR A 64 -26.79 -1.28 13.83
N SER A 65 -27.73 -1.53 12.91
CA SER A 65 -29.00 -2.19 13.24
C SER A 65 -28.76 -3.67 13.61
N PRO A 66 -29.48 -4.21 14.60
CA PRO A 66 -29.38 -5.63 14.94
C PRO A 66 -29.70 -6.52 13.73
N LEU A 67 -28.89 -7.55 13.49
CA LEU A 67 -29.12 -8.49 12.39
C LEU A 67 -30.47 -9.21 12.50
N ALA A 68 -30.94 -9.41 13.73
CA ALA A 68 -32.22 -10.04 14.00
C ALA A 68 -33.41 -9.27 13.41
N THR A 69 -33.33 -7.93 13.27
CA THR A 69 -34.41 -7.14 12.66
C THR A 69 -34.43 -7.25 11.14
N LEU A 70 -33.31 -7.67 10.52
CA LEU A 70 -33.19 -7.83 9.06
C LEU A 70 -33.44 -9.28 8.60
N PHE A 71 -33.00 -10.27 9.37
CA PHE A 71 -33.04 -11.69 8.99
C PHE A 71 -33.94 -12.57 9.88
N GLY A 72 -34.62 -11.99 10.88
CA GLY A 72 -35.31 -12.75 11.93
C GLY A 72 -34.32 -13.49 12.84
N HIS A 73 -34.78 -14.44 13.66
CA HIS A 73 -33.94 -15.30 14.52
C HIS A 73 -33.31 -14.62 15.75
N GLU A 74 -34.13 -13.93 16.55
CA GLU A 74 -33.69 -13.25 17.79
C GLU A 74 -32.95 -14.16 18.79
N GLN A 75 -33.30 -15.45 18.84
CA GLN A 75 -32.68 -16.43 19.74
C GLN A 75 -31.18 -16.68 19.45
N PHE A 76 -30.73 -16.47 18.21
CA PHE A 76 -29.33 -16.71 17.80
C PHE A 76 -28.58 -15.40 17.50
N LEU A 77 -29.25 -14.41 16.92
CA LEU A 77 -28.63 -13.16 16.47
C LEU A 77 -28.70 -12.04 17.51
N GLY A 78 -29.64 -12.12 18.46
CA GLY A 78 -29.78 -11.18 19.57
C GLY A 78 -29.62 -9.71 19.15
N LYS A 79 -28.67 -9.01 19.79
CA LYS A 79 -28.33 -7.61 19.50
C LYS A 79 -27.14 -7.44 18.56
N THR A 80 -26.62 -8.51 17.98
CA THR A 80 -25.42 -8.47 17.13
C THR A 80 -25.71 -7.70 15.84
N SER A 81 -24.88 -6.70 15.54
CA SER A 81 -24.93 -5.90 14.32
C SER A 81 -23.88 -6.35 13.31
N PHE A 82 -23.98 -5.85 12.07
CA PHE A 82 -22.93 -6.07 11.07
C PHE A 82 -21.57 -5.54 11.52
N LEU A 83 -21.54 -4.42 12.26
CA LEU A 83 -20.29 -3.84 12.76
C LEU A 83 -19.59 -4.73 13.78
N ASP A 84 -20.34 -5.48 14.59
CA ASP A 84 -19.76 -6.39 15.59
C ASP A 84 -19.03 -7.56 14.92
N LEU A 85 -19.55 -8.02 13.78
CA LEU A 85 -18.96 -9.10 12.99
C LEU A 85 -17.87 -8.61 12.02
N TRP A 86 -17.82 -7.31 11.73
CA TRP A 86 -16.96 -6.74 10.70
C TRP A 86 -15.47 -7.04 10.92
N ALA A 87 -14.95 -6.72 12.11
CA ALA A 87 -13.54 -6.96 12.42
C ALA A 87 -13.18 -8.46 12.43
N PRO A 88 -13.94 -9.36 13.09
CA PRO A 88 -13.72 -10.79 13.00
C PRO A 88 -13.72 -11.33 11.57
N ILE A 89 -14.70 -10.96 10.73
CA ILE A 89 -14.78 -11.43 9.34
C ILE A 89 -13.53 -11.03 8.55
N LEU A 90 -13.12 -9.76 8.66
CA LEU A 90 -11.93 -9.27 7.98
C LEU A 90 -10.64 -9.98 8.43
N LEU A 91 -10.46 -10.13 9.75
CA LEU A 91 -9.26 -10.75 10.32
C LEU A 91 -9.19 -12.25 10.03
N LEU A 92 -10.31 -12.97 10.17
CA LEU A 92 -10.38 -14.40 9.87
C LEU A 92 -10.20 -14.66 8.39
N GLY A 93 -10.82 -13.87 7.51
CA GLY A 93 -10.61 -13.99 6.07
C GLY A 93 -9.15 -13.76 5.67
N LEU A 94 -8.51 -12.75 6.25
CA LEU A 94 -7.09 -12.49 6.01
C LEU A 94 -6.18 -13.61 6.52
N CYS A 95 -6.36 -14.04 7.77
CA CYS A 95 -5.46 -14.99 8.43
C CYS A 95 -5.68 -16.44 8.03
N LEU A 96 -6.92 -16.84 7.72
CA LEU A 96 -7.28 -18.24 7.44
C LEU A 96 -7.39 -18.55 5.95
N ALA A 97 -7.67 -17.57 5.10
CA ALA A 97 -7.76 -17.78 3.66
C ALA A 97 -6.57 -17.12 2.94
N HIS A 98 -6.50 -15.78 2.98
CA HIS A 98 -5.60 -15.02 2.09
C HIS A 98 -4.10 -15.30 2.36
N ILE A 99 -3.64 -15.16 3.61
CA ILE A 99 -2.22 -15.35 3.94
C ILE A 99 -1.77 -16.81 3.68
N PRO A 100 -2.49 -17.85 4.15
CA PRO A 100 -2.12 -19.23 3.86
C PRO A 100 -2.03 -19.55 2.37
N ASP A 101 -2.97 -19.05 1.56
CA ASP A 101 -2.96 -19.26 0.11
C ASP A 101 -1.73 -18.63 -0.54
N CYS A 102 -1.42 -17.36 -0.23
CA CYS A 102 -0.21 -16.70 -0.71
C CYS A 102 1.07 -17.47 -0.32
N VAL A 103 1.15 -17.93 0.94
CA VAL A 103 2.30 -18.70 1.44
C VAL A 103 2.45 -20.02 0.70
N ASN A 104 1.35 -20.75 0.50
CA ASN A 104 1.36 -22.01 -0.22
C ASN A 104 1.82 -21.82 -1.67
N ASN A 105 1.32 -20.79 -2.36
CA ASN A 105 1.71 -20.50 -3.74
C ASN A 105 3.21 -20.16 -3.86
N VAL A 106 3.73 -19.32 -2.95
CA VAL A 106 5.17 -19.02 -2.91
C VAL A 106 5.98 -20.26 -2.56
N TYR A 107 5.53 -21.07 -1.59
CA TYR A 107 6.20 -22.31 -1.22
C TYR A 107 6.33 -23.25 -2.42
N GLN A 108 5.25 -23.48 -3.18
CA GLN A 108 5.31 -24.34 -4.36
C GLN A 108 6.21 -23.77 -5.45
N ALA A 109 6.15 -22.46 -5.72
CA ALA A 109 7.00 -21.79 -6.70
C ALA A 109 8.50 -21.84 -6.34
N ARG A 110 8.84 -21.77 -5.04
CA ARG A 110 10.22 -21.87 -4.57
C ARG A 110 10.70 -23.32 -4.51
N ARG A 111 9.85 -24.26 -4.11
CA ARG A 111 10.15 -25.70 -4.13
C ARG A 111 10.44 -26.20 -5.55
N GLY A 112 9.68 -25.74 -6.54
CA GLY A 112 9.95 -26.04 -7.95
C GLY A 112 11.32 -25.53 -8.45
N ARG A 113 11.90 -24.53 -7.76
CA ARG A 113 13.24 -23.99 -8.01
C ARG A 113 14.30 -24.51 -7.03
N ASN A 114 13.99 -25.52 -6.21
CA ASN A 114 14.85 -26.03 -5.13
C ASN A 114 15.35 -24.95 -4.14
N GLN A 115 14.53 -23.93 -3.88
CA GLN A 115 14.83 -22.85 -2.93
C GLN A 115 14.02 -23.02 -1.64
N SER A 116 14.64 -22.66 -0.50
CA SER A 116 13.95 -22.65 0.80
C SER A 116 12.99 -21.47 0.94
N LEU A 117 11.93 -21.61 1.72
CA LEU A 117 10.96 -20.52 1.96
C LEU A 117 11.50 -19.46 2.93
N THR A 118 12.37 -19.84 3.86
CA THR A 118 12.82 -19.01 5.00
C THR A 118 13.28 -17.60 4.61
N PRO A 119 14.11 -17.40 3.56
CA PRO A 119 14.54 -16.04 3.21
C PRO A 119 13.38 -15.15 2.76
N ALA A 120 12.33 -15.73 2.15
CA ALA A 120 11.18 -14.94 1.70
C ALA A 120 10.25 -14.53 2.85
N LEU A 121 10.29 -15.24 3.99
CA LEU A 121 9.53 -14.83 5.18
C LEU A 121 10.15 -13.59 5.85
N LEU A 122 11.47 -13.40 5.71
CA LEU A 122 12.13 -12.18 6.20
C LEU A 122 11.65 -10.94 5.45
N GLU A 123 11.21 -11.10 4.20
CA GLU A 123 10.66 -10.03 3.36
C GLU A 123 9.34 -9.46 3.89
N TRP A 124 8.72 -10.10 4.90
CA TRP A 124 7.54 -9.57 5.59
C TRP A 124 7.89 -8.51 6.64
N ALA A 125 9.17 -8.35 6.99
CA ALA A 125 9.62 -7.31 7.94
C ALA A 125 9.04 -5.91 7.66
N PRO A 126 8.94 -5.41 6.41
CA PRO A 126 8.48 -4.05 6.14
C PRO A 126 7.00 -3.87 6.43
N ILE A 127 6.17 -4.88 6.09
CA ILE A 127 4.74 -4.83 6.38
C ILE A 127 4.49 -4.99 7.88
N PHE A 128 5.23 -5.86 8.58
CA PHE A 128 5.11 -5.99 10.03
C PHE A 128 5.51 -4.70 10.75
N ILE A 129 6.61 -4.06 10.32
CA ILE A 129 7.03 -2.78 10.87
C ILE A 129 5.98 -1.71 10.63
N PHE A 130 5.41 -1.64 9.42
CA PHE A 130 4.33 -0.72 9.10
C PHE A 130 3.11 -0.94 10.01
N THR A 131 2.61 -2.17 10.10
CA THR A 131 1.41 -2.47 10.90
C THR A 131 1.67 -2.34 12.40
N ALA A 132 2.80 -2.84 12.89
CA ALA A 132 3.15 -2.77 14.32
C ALA A 132 3.34 -1.33 14.77
N SER A 133 4.04 -0.50 13.98
CA SER A 133 4.20 0.93 14.30
C SER A 133 2.87 1.67 14.30
N LEU A 134 1.99 1.38 13.34
CA LEU A 134 0.66 1.99 13.29
C LEU A 134 -0.20 1.57 14.49
N CYS A 135 -0.22 0.27 14.82
CA CYS A 135 -0.92 -0.26 15.98
C CYS A 135 -0.36 0.32 17.29
N ALA A 136 0.96 0.45 17.41
CA ALA A 136 1.60 1.06 18.57
C ALA A 136 1.26 2.55 18.68
N TRP A 137 1.15 3.26 17.55
CA TRP A 137 0.77 4.67 17.56
C TRP A 137 -0.70 4.84 17.96
N LEU A 138 -1.64 4.22 17.23
CA LEU A 138 -3.07 4.39 17.44
C LEU A 138 -3.62 3.67 18.67
N GLY A 139 -2.96 2.59 19.09
CA GLY A 139 -3.32 1.82 20.29
C GLY A 139 -2.87 2.50 21.58
N SER A 140 -1.94 3.46 21.50
CA SER A 140 -1.44 4.17 22.67
C SER A 140 -2.53 5.04 23.30
N PRO A 141 -2.73 5.01 24.63
CA PRO A 141 -3.67 5.90 25.31
C PRO A 141 -3.27 7.38 25.19
N TYR A 142 -1.99 7.63 24.91
CA TYR A 142 -1.39 8.94 24.72
C TYR A 142 -1.59 9.51 23.32
N SER A 143 -2.06 8.72 22.34
CA SER A 143 -2.37 9.26 21.01
C SER A 143 -3.68 10.03 21.00
N HIS A 144 -3.65 11.19 20.35
CA HIS A 144 -4.79 12.08 20.16
C HIS A 144 -5.39 11.96 18.76
N LEU A 145 -4.76 11.23 17.83
CA LEU A 145 -5.19 11.17 16.42
C LEU A 145 -6.65 10.72 16.22
N LEU A 146 -7.09 9.70 16.97
CA LEU A 146 -8.47 9.24 16.88
C LEU A 146 -9.44 10.17 17.65
N LYS A 147 -9.01 10.70 18.79
CA LYS A 147 -9.82 11.60 19.63
C LYS A 147 -10.11 12.92 18.94
N ASP A 148 -9.12 13.48 18.25
CA ASP A 148 -9.18 14.78 17.57
C ASP A 148 -9.58 14.67 16.09
N ASN A 149 -10.11 13.51 15.69
CA ASN A 149 -10.66 13.26 14.36
C ASN A 149 -9.64 13.44 13.20
N HIS A 150 -8.42 12.95 13.38
CA HIS A 150 -7.34 13.05 12.39
C HIS A 150 -7.11 11.76 11.58
N LEU A 151 -8.04 10.80 11.64
CA LEU A 151 -7.89 9.52 10.91
C LEU A 151 -7.75 9.73 9.40
N SER A 152 -8.54 10.62 8.79
CA SER A 152 -8.45 10.85 7.33
C SER A 152 -7.07 11.37 6.91
N LEU A 153 -6.50 12.32 7.66
CA LEU A 153 -5.15 12.82 7.40
C LEU A 153 -4.10 11.71 7.54
N LEU A 154 -4.27 10.83 8.53
CA LEU A 154 -3.43 9.66 8.70
C LEU A 154 -3.54 8.72 7.50
N CYS A 155 -4.75 8.40 7.03
CA CYS A 155 -4.95 7.58 5.83
C CYS A 155 -4.28 8.19 4.59
N PHE A 156 -4.41 9.50 4.37
CA PHE A 156 -3.73 10.20 3.27
C PHE A 156 -2.20 10.20 3.43
N THR A 157 -1.68 10.21 4.65
CA THR A 157 -0.24 10.12 4.93
C THR A 157 0.32 8.72 4.67
N LEU A 158 -0.39 7.70 5.13
CA LEU A 158 0.06 6.31 5.02
C LEU A 158 -0.10 5.75 3.61
N SER A 159 -1.05 6.27 2.82
CA SER A 159 -1.31 5.79 1.46
C SER A 159 -0.07 5.92 0.55
N PRO A 160 0.63 7.06 0.45
CA PRO A 160 1.90 7.15 -0.28
C PRO A 160 3.00 6.27 0.31
N ALA A 161 3.07 6.11 1.64
CA ALA A 161 4.10 5.31 2.30
C ALA A 161 3.96 3.82 1.98
N PHE A 162 2.74 3.30 2.07
CA PHE A 162 2.39 1.94 1.67
C PHE A 162 2.46 1.76 0.15
N GLY A 163 2.00 2.75 -0.61
CA GLY A 163 2.09 2.79 -2.06
C GLY A 163 3.53 2.59 -2.52
N ARG A 164 4.49 3.35 -1.97
CA ARG A 164 5.91 3.18 -2.29
C ARG A 164 6.43 1.78 -1.98
N MET A 165 5.99 1.16 -0.89
CA MET A 165 6.41 -0.18 -0.52
C MET A 165 5.99 -1.19 -1.59
N THR A 166 4.70 -1.23 -1.92
CA THR A 166 4.15 -2.17 -2.90
C THR A 166 4.67 -1.92 -4.31
N THR A 167 4.70 -0.67 -4.75
CA THR A 167 5.15 -0.34 -6.11
C THR A 167 6.64 -0.55 -6.31
N LYS A 168 7.48 -0.47 -5.25
CA LYS A 168 8.87 -0.92 -5.32
C LYS A 168 8.98 -2.43 -5.54
N ILE A 169 8.15 -3.23 -4.87
CA ILE A 169 8.14 -4.70 -5.07
C ILE A 169 7.71 -5.02 -6.50
N ILE A 170 6.67 -4.35 -7.01
CA ILE A 170 6.24 -4.47 -8.41
C ILE A 170 7.38 -4.13 -9.36
N LEU A 171 8.05 -3.00 -9.13
CA LEU A 171 9.18 -2.58 -9.97
C LEU A 171 10.29 -3.63 -9.95
N ALA A 172 10.68 -4.12 -8.78
CA ALA A 172 11.73 -5.14 -8.64
C ALA A 172 11.35 -6.46 -9.35
N HIS A 173 10.09 -6.86 -9.28
CA HIS A 173 9.57 -8.00 -10.05
C HIS A 173 9.73 -7.78 -11.57
N LEU A 174 9.27 -6.63 -12.08
CA LEU A 174 9.31 -6.31 -13.51
C LEU A 174 10.75 -6.17 -14.05
N THR A 175 11.66 -5.64 -13.25
CA THR A 175 13.06 -5.42 -13.63
C THR A 175 13.98 -6.58 -13.23
N ARG A 176 13.44 -7.65 -12.62
CA ARG A 176 14.18 -8.80 -12.06
C ARG A 176 15.30 -8.38 -11.10
N GLN A 177 15.01 -7.40 -10.25
CA GLN A 177 15.88 -6.96 -9.17
C GLN A 177 15.58 -7.71 -7.87
N ASP A 178 16.51 -7.64 -6.92
CA ASP A 178 16.33 -8.18 -5.58
C ASP A 178 15.17 -7.52 -4.82
N PHE A 179 14.64 -8.23 -3.84
CA PHE A 179 13.46 -7.78 -3.09
C PHE A 179 13.77 -6.48 -2.31
N PRO A 180 12.96 -5.42 -2.48
CA PRO A 180 13.23 -4.13 -1.88
C PRO A 180 12.76 -4.06 -0.42
N MET A 181 13.60 -4.52 0.51
CA MET A 181 13.28 -4.58 1.95
C MET A 181 12.89 -3.24 2.57
N TRP A 182 13.55 -2.13 2.24
CA TRP A 182 13.38 -0.88 3.00
C TRP A 182 12.85 0.28 2.18
N THR A 183 12.02 1.11 2.82
CA THR A 183 11.61 2.41 2.30
C THR A 183 11.74 3.48 3.37
N VAL A 184 12.38 4.60 3.02
CA VAL A 184 12.60 5.73 3.92
C VAL A 184 11.29 6.31 4.46
N MET A 185 10.18 6.09 3.75
CA MET A 185 8.84 6.53 4.17
C MET A 185 8.30 5.80 5.41
N LEU A 186 8.91 4.70 5.85
CA LEU A 186 8.55 4.05 7.12
C LEU A 186 9.20 4.74 8.33
N ALA A 187 10.29 5.51 8.13
CA ALA A 187 11.02 6.10 9.26
C ALA A 187 10.15 7.08 10.08
N PRO A 188 9.38 8.01 9.47
CA PRO A 188 8.51 8.89 10.26
C PRO A 188 7.38 8.14 10.98
N LEU A 189 6.90 7.03 10.41
CA LEU A 189 5.90 6.18 11.06
C LEU A 189 6.46 5.52 12.33
N LEU A 190 7.65 4.94 12.21
CA LEU A 190 8.40 4.39 13.35
C LEU A 190 8.68 5.46 14.40
N ILE A 191 9.23 6.62 13.99
CA ILE A 191 9.54 7.73 14.89
C ILE A 191 8.29 8.20 15.62
N GLY A 192 7.18 8.43 14.91
CA GLY A 192 5.92 8.86 15.53
C GLY A 192 5.39 7.84 16.54
N SER A 193 5.47 6.54 16.21
CA SER A 193 5.07 5.46 17.13
C SER A 193 5.95 5.39 18.39
N ILE A 194 7.24 5.71 18.29
CA ILE A 194 8.15 5.75 19.44
C ILE A 194 7.85 6.98 20.29
N LEU A 195 7.78 8.17 19.66
CA LEU A 195 7.58 9.45 20.34
C LEU A 195 6.28 9.48 21.15
N ILE A 196 5.19 8.92 20.62
CA ILE A 196 3.91 8.89 21.34
C ILE A 196 3.91 7.93 22.53
N ASN A 197 4.77 6.91 22.51
CA ASN A 197 4.88 5.88 23.53
C ASN A 197 5.99 6.15 24.56
N LEU A 198 6.73 7.25 24.46
CA LEU A 198 7.71 7.69 25.45
C LEU A 198 7.18 7.76 26.90
N PRO A 199 5.90 8.11 27.17
CA PRO A 199 5.37 8.08 28.53
C PRO A 199 5.41 6.72 29.22
N TYR A 200 5.43 5.61 28.47
CA TYR A 200 5.57 4.27 29.07
C TYR A 200 6.91 4.06 29.78
N ILE A 201 7.94 4.83 29.41
CA ILE A 201 9.28 4.79 30.02
C ILE A 201 9.56 6.03 30.89
N GLY A 202 8.52 6.78 31.27
CA GLY A 202 8.62 7.94 32.16
C GLY A 202 9.11 9.24 31.50
N LEU A 203 9.20 9.27 30.17
CA LEU A 203 9.57 10.47 29.41
C LEU A 203 8.33 11.30 29.00
N PRO A 204 8.46 12.61 28.78
CA PRO A 204 7.33 13.43 28.35
C PRO A 204 6.80 12.99 26.99
N GLY A 205 5.49 12.80 26.90
CA GLY A 205 4.80 12.47 25.65
C GLY A 205 4.59 13.69 24.75
N LEU A 206 4.19 13.43 23.50
CA LEU A 206 3.78 14.48 22.59
C LEU A 206 2.44 15.10 23.02
N SER A 207 2.35 16.43 22.97
CA SER A 207 1.07 17.12 23.04
C SER A 207 0.26 16.88 21.75
N ALA A 208 -1.07 17.03 21.82
CA ALA A 208 -1.96 16.90 20.67
C ALA A 208 -1.53 17.79 19.49
N SER A 209 -1.16 19.04 19.76
CA SER A 209 -0.68 19.99 18.74
C SER A 209 0.62 19.53 18.08
N SER A 210 1.58 19.02 18.87
CA SER A 210 2.86 18.52 18.33
C SER A 210 2.67 17.24 17.53
N GLU A 211 1.80 16.33 17.99
CA GLU A 211 1.42 15.11 17.26
C GLU A 211 0.78 15.45 15.90
N LEU A 212 -0.12 16.43 15.85
CA LEU A 212 -0.74 16.89 14.61
C LEU A 212 0.26 17.54 13.65
N TRP A 213 1.14 18.41 14.15
CA TRP A 213 2.19 19.02 13.31
C TRP A 213 3.18 17.99 12.77
N PHE A 214 3.52 16.99 13.58
CA PHE A 214 4.33 15.85 13.14
C PHE A 214 3.63 15.09 12.01
N LEU A 215 2.33 14.78 12.17
CA LEU A 215 1.55 14.10 11.14
C LEU A 215 1.45 14.92 9.84
N ARG A 216 1.26 16.25 9.92
CA ARG A 216 1.26 17.14 8.74
C ARG A 216 2.62 17.19 8.05
N GLY A 217 3.70 17.24 8.81
CA GLY A 217 5.06 17.16 8.29
C GLY A 217 5.31 15.82 7.58
N TYR A 218 4.85 14.72 8.20
CA TYR A 218 4.92 13.40 7.59
C TYR A 218 4.09 13.32 6.31
N PHE A 219 2.88 13.87 6.29
CA PHE A 219 2.04 13.95 5.08
C PHE A 219 2.76 14.64 3.92
N ALA A 220 3.32 15.84 4.17
CA ALA A 220 4.04 16.60 3.16
C ALA A 220 5.28 15.84 2.66
N PHE A 221 6.09 15.31 3.58
CA PHE A 221 7.24 14.47 3.24
C PHE A 221 6.84 13.27 2.39
N ALA A 222 5.82 12.53 2.81
CA ALA A 222 5.39 11.32 2.16
C ALA A 222 4.87 11.60 0.73
N THR A 223 4.07 12.64 0.58
CA THR A 223 3.52 13.07 -0.71
C THR A 223 4.63 13.49 -1.68
N ILE A 224 5.58 14.32 -1.25
CA ILE A 224 6.68 14.80 -2.08
C ILE A 224 7.58 13.64 -2.52
N VAL A 225 7.98 12.78 -1.59
CA VAL A 225 8.89 11.65 -1.86
C VAL A 225 8.23 10.63 -2.79
N TYR A 226 6.93 10.36 -2.62
CA TYR A 226 6.18 9.47 -3.49
C TYR A 226 5.99 10.07 -4.88
N ALA A 227 5.54 11.32 -4.98
CA ALA A 227 5.32 12.00 -6.26
C ALA A 227 6.60 12.07 -7.10
N ARG A 228 7.72 12.46 -6.48
CA ARG A 228 9.03 12.46 -7.16
C ARG A 228 9.40 11.07 -7.70
N TRP A 229 9.16 10.03 -6.91
CA TRP A 229 9.50 8.66 -7.29
C TRP A 229 8.58 8.12 -8.38
N ALA A 230 7.28 8.41 -8.33
CA ALA A 230 6.34 8.05 -9.38
C ALA A 230 6.75 8.69 -10.72
N VAL A 231 7.04 10.00 -10.72
CA VAL A 231 7.52 10.70 -11.93
C VAL A 231 8.82 10.09 -12.43
N TYR A 232 9.78 9.80 -11.55
CA TYR A 232 11.05 9.18 -11.92
C TYR A 232 10.85 7.82 -12.60
N VAL A 233 10.10 6.90 -11.95
CA VAL A 233 9.88 5.55 -12.48
C VAL A 233 9.10 5.59 -13.80
N CYS A 234 8.02 6.38 -13.87
CA CYS A 234 7.24 6.53 -15.09
C CYS A 234 8.12 7.05 -16.25
N ASN A 235 8.90 8.11 -16.01
CA ASN A 235 9.79 8.67 -17.03
C ASN A 235 10.89 7.67 -17.42
N SER A 236 11.47 6.94 -16.48
CA SER A 236 12.48 5.92 -16.78
C SER A 236 11.94 4.81 -17.68
N ILE A 237 10.74 4.29 -17.38
CA ILE A 237 10.09 3.26 -18.21
C ILE A 237 9.72 3.82 -19.58
N CYS A 238 9.11 5.00 -19.63
CA CYS A 238 8.71 5.68 -20.86
C CYS A 238 9.91 5.95 -21.77
N ASN A 239 11.00 6.47 -21.21
CA ASN A 239 12.24 6.74 -21.95
C ASN A 239 12.90 5.45 -22.46
N TYR A 240 12.88 4.37 -21.67
CA TYR A 240 13.43 3.08 -22.09
C TYR A 240 12.62 2.48 -23.26
N LEU A 241 11.30 2.55 -23.20
CA LEU A 241 10.40 2.03 -24.24
C LEU A 241 10.20 3.00 -25.43
N GLY A 242 10.62 4.26 -25.27
CA GLY A 242 10.35 5.36 -26.19
C GLY A 242 8.85 5.66 -26.37
N ILE A 243 8.04 5.51 -25.33
CA ILE A 243 6.59 5.82 -25.36
C ILE A 243 6.29 6.98 -24.42
N ASN A 244 5.11 7.59 -24.55
CA ASN A 244 4.63 8.57 -23.59
C ASN A 244 3.83 7.90 -22.47
N CYS A 245 3.81 8.50 -21.29
CA CYS A 245 2.95 8.03 -20.21
C CYS A 245 1.47 8.22 -20.63
N LEU A 246 0.65 7.17 -20.53
CA LEU A 246 -0.77 7.15 -20.91
C LEU A 246 -1.06 7.36 -22.42
N THR A 247 -0.05 7.37 -23.29
CA THR A 247 -0.26 7.52 -24.74
C THR A 247 0.77 6.71 -25.51
N ILE A 248 0.28 5.82 -26.38
CA ILE A 248 1.13 5.09 -27.32
C ILE A 248 1.21 5.93 -28.61
N PRO A 249 2.43 6.27 -29.10
CA PRO A 249 2.59 6.95 -30.38
C PRO A 249 1.94 6.17 -31.54
N GLU A 250 1.30 6.87 -32.48
CA GLU A 250 0.51 6.27 -33.57
C GLU A 250 1.37 5.36 -34.47
N ASP A 251 2.61 5.75 -34.73
CA ASP A 251 3.60 4.95 -35.47
C ASP A 251 3.85 3.59 -34.81
N LYS A 252 3.98 3.56 -33.48
CA LYS A 252 4.17 2.33 -32.70
C LYS A 252 2.89 1.49 -32.65
N TRP A 253 1.74 2.13 -32.59
CA TRP A 253 0.44 1.45 -32.65
C TRP A 253 0.22 0.76 -34.00
N MET A 254 0.55 1.45 -35.09
CA MET A 254 0.44 0.92 -36.45
C MET A 254 1.45 -0.21 -36.72
N ALA A 255 2.68 -0.09 -36.21
CA ALA A 255 3.68 -1.16 -36.28
C ALA A 255 3.24 -2.44 -35.52
N LEU A 256 2.60 -2.29 -34.34
CA LEU A 256 2.02 -3.41 -33.60
C LEU A 256 0.87 -4.07 -34.38
N LYS A 257 -0.02 -3.29 -34.97
CA LYS A 257 -1.10 -3.81 -35.83
C LYS A 257 -0.57 -4.55 -37.06
N ALA A 258 0.56 -4.13 -37.61
CA ALA A 258 1.22 -4.76 -38.75
C ALA A 258 2.03 -6.03 -38.40
N GLY A 259 2.09 -6.42 -37.12
CA GLY A 259 2.82 -7.61 -36.66
C GLY A 259 4.33 -7.45 -36.57
N ALA A 260 4.85 -6.22 -36.52
CA ALA A 260 6.29 -5.97 -36.43
C ALA A 260 6.86 -6.47 -35.07
N PRO A 261 8.02 -7.15 -35.07
CA PRO A 261 8.60 -7.67 -33.84
C PRO A 261 9.03 -6.54 -32.87
N PRO A 262 8.94 -6.75 -31.54
CA PRO A 262 9.22 -5.73 -30.53
C PRO A 262 10.60 -5.05 -30.60
N ASN A 263 11.59 -5.67 -31.23
CA ASN A 263 12.99 -5.27 -31.18
C ASN A 263 13.50 -4.57 -32.46
N GLU A 264 12.68 -4.47 -33.51
CA GLU A 264 12.98 -3.69 -34.73
C GLU A 264 12.31 -2.31 -34.71
N ARG A 265 12.02 -1.80 -33.50
CA ARG A 265 11.41 -0.49 -33.33
C ARG A 265 12.48 0.58 -33.62
N PRO A 266 12.17 1.62 -34.41
CA PRO A 266 13.10 2.70 -34.67
C PRO A 266 13.62 3.24 -33.33
N GLU A 267 14.95 3.31 -33.16
CA GLU A 267 15.55 4.00 -32.04
C GLU A 267 14.89 5.37 -31.94
N ALA A 268 14.24 5.66 -30.81
CA ALA A 268 13.64 6.96 -30.59
C ALA A 268 14.76 7.98 -30.76
N ASN A 269 14.67 8.76 -31.84
CA ASN A 269 15.61 9.80 -32.18
C ASN A 269 15.81 10.65 -30.92
N ARG A 270 17.01 10.60 -30.34
CA ARG A 270 17.37 11.47 -29.22
C ARG A 270 17.28 12.88 -29.74
N LEU A 271 16.17 13.58 -29.54
CA LEU A 271 16.06 15.04 -29.58
C LEU A 271 14.63 15.46 -29.19
N ALA A 272 14.58 16.52 -28.38
CA ALA A 272 13.43 17.35 -28.00
C ALA A 272 12.70 17.00 -26.68
N SER A 273 13.32 17.32 -25.54
CA SER A 273 12.85 18.47 -24.74
C SER A 273 13.80 18.78 -23.57
N GLY A 274 14.43 19.95 -23.64
CA GLY A 274 14.70 20.81 -22.48
C GLY A 274 15.74 20.39 -21.44
N SER A 275 16.92 19.92 -21.83
CA SER A 275 18.08 20.04 -20.94
C SER A 275 18.62 21.47 -21.01
N VAL A 276 18.41 22.25 -19.94
CA VAL A 276 19.15 23.49 -19.69
C VAL A 276 20.63 23.11 -19.56
N ARG A 277 21.39 23.33 -20.64
CA ARG A 277 22.86 23.30 -20.63
C ARG A 277 23.34 24.48 -19.78
N LEU A 278 23.75 24.21 -18.55
CA LEU A 278 24.75 25.06 -17.89
C LEU A 278 26.12 24.61 -18.38
N GLN A 279 26.67 25.36 -19.32
CA GLN A 279 28.03 25.22 -19.79
C GLN A 279 28.91 26.28 -19.11
N LYS A 280 29.94 25.82 -18.40
CA LYS A 280 31.23 26.48 -18.10
C LYS A 280 31.88 25.65 -16.99
N GLY A 281 33.12 25.20 -17.02
CA GLY A 281 34.24 25.29 -17.96
C GLY A 281 35.34 24.42 -17.33
N GLY A 282 36.11 23.71 -18.15
CA GLY A 282 37.12 22.78 -17.67
C GLY A 282 38.26 23.48 -16.92
N ALA A 283 38.75 22.84 -15.87
CA ALA A 283 40.13 22.97 -15.42
C ALA A 283 40.55 21.64 -14.78
N ASN A 284 41.67 21.13 -15.29
CA ASN A 284 42.40 19.95 -14.87
C ASN A 284 42.62 19.89 -13.35
N GLY A 285 42.63 18.67 -12.80
CA GLY A 285 43.23 18.45 -11.48
C GLY A 285 42.96 17.06 -10.92
N LYS A 286 43.98 16.20 -10.98
CA LYS A 286 44.09 14.93 -10.26
C LYS A 286 43.72 15.07 -8.77
N PHE A 287 43.18 14.01 -8.17
CA PHE A 287 43.79 13.22 -7.07
C PHE A 287 42.74 12.55 -6.17
N ALA A 288 43.09 11.32 -5.78
CA ALA A 288 42.69 10.56 -4.58
C ALA A 288 41.23 10.12 -4.42
#